data_AF-A0A7W1RYF7-F1
#
_entry.id   AF-A0A7W1RYF7-F1
#
_cell.length_a   1.000
_cell.length_b   1.000
_cell.length_c   1.000
_cell.angle_alpha   90.00
_cell.angle_beta   90.00
_cell.angle_gamma   90.00
#
_symmetry.space_group_name_H-M   'P 1'
#
loop_
_entity.id
_entity.type
_entity.pdbx_description
1 polymer ?
#
loop_
_entity_poly.entity_id
_entity_poly.type
_entity_poly.pdbx_seq_one_letter_code
_entity_poly.pdbx_strand_id
1 'polypeptide(L)'
;MLKRSYSVRFVGGAMVVMSIATLLTGLVSCDRDDRKRADGPGITKNPFPHEVGDVKAGKEVYRFETFGNEGFWTDAARMPEGVMQAKLTPLDALKAGLSVDVEALSPELRAALAAELKTDLSPGKAPKLNDVKTTVMLIEANAVIGIVPKDSNGDGMISLAKGDKVGVSCTLCHAITDKSVYDVPGGGSIGRRIDGPAALTLNMGKLLATAANSRAVYPNLQLELGGKTIGRSPKGLTENSTEAEVDAYLSNPEFYPVGTFDETQDGNGNPVANVPLFRQDLAAPYGSAGEFHRLEDIGNASYTMNLDPTSLVTPE
;
A
#
# COMPACT_ATOMS: atom_id res chain seq x y z
N MET A 1 23.34 -62.99 -10.91
CA MET A 1 24.24 -63.64 -11.89
C MET A 1 23.40 -64.25 -13.01
N LEU A 2 23.80 -63.98 -14.26
CA LEU A 2 23.43 -64.61 -15.55
C LEU A 2 21.95 -64.99 -15.81
N LYS A 3 21.22 -64.32 -16.70
CA LYS A 3 21.28 -64.29 -18.19
C LYS A 3 20.75 -65.54 -18.91
N ARG A 4 19.99 -65.21 -19.96
CA ARG A 4 19.70 -65.92 -21.24
C ARG A 4 18.42 -66.75 -21.29
N SER A 5 17.72 -66.87 -22.42
CA SER A 5 17.53 -66.12 -23.67
C SER A 5 16.76 -67.05 -24.64
N TYR A 6 16.16 -66.49 -25.71
CA TYR A 6 15.83 -67.13 -27.01
C TYR A 6 14.58 -68.04 -27.02
N SER A 7 13.74 -68.14 -28.07
CA SER A 7 13.68 -67.53 -29.40
C SER A 7 12.42 -68.01 -30.16
N VAL A 8 11.77 -67.08 -30.89
CA VAL A 8 11.39 -67.14 -32.33
C VAL A 8 10.53 -68.31 -32.86
N ARG A 9 9.39 -67.99 -33.51
CA ARG A 9 9.16 -68.29 -34.94
C ARG A 9 7.97 -67.55 -35.57
N PHE A 10 8.24 -66.97 -36.74
CA PHE A 10 7.35 -66.31 -37.69
C PHE A 10 6.70 -67.32 -38.65
N VAL A 11 5.66 -66.86 -39.37
CA VAL A 11 5.32 -67.04 -40.81
C VAL A 11 3.77 -67.06 -40.91
N GLY A 12 3.11 -66.01 -41.42
CA GLY A 12 2.74 -65.81 -42.84
C GLY A 12 1.29 -66.31 -43.07
N GLY A 13 0.35 -65.70 -43.79
CA GLY A 13 0.22 -64.50 -44.62
C GLY A 13 -1.18 -64.56 -45.32
N ALA A 14 -1.61 -63.44 -45.90
CA ALA A 14 -2.69 -63.25 -46.89
C ALA A 14 -4.13 -62.82 -46.46
N MET A 15 -4.37 -61.52 -46.69
CA MET A 15 -5.49 -60.85 -47.41
C MET A 15 -6.97 -61.11 -47.06
N VAL A 16 -7.64 -60.04 -46.61
CA VAL A 16 -8.92 -59.57 -47.18
C VAL A 16 -8.90 -58.03 -47.25
N VAL A 17 -9.39 -57.50 -48.37
CA VAL A 17 -9.47 -56.09 -48.79
C VAL A 17 -10.85 -55.50 -48.44
N MET A 18 -10.96 -54.16 -48.38
CA MET A 18 -12.13 -53.26 -48.23
C MET A 18 -12.40 -52.80 -46.78
N SER A 19 -12.53 -51.52 -46.42
CA SER A 19 -12.93 -50.32 -47.17
C SER A 19 -12.27 -49.05 -46.59
N ILE A 20 -11.95 -48.09 -47.47
CA ILE A 20 -11.46 -46.75 -47.13
C ILE A 20 -12.65 -45.90 -46.68
N ALA A 21 -12.62 -45.44 -45.42
CA ALA A 21 -13.40 -44.29 -44.95
C ALA A 21 -12.41 -43.24 -44.41
N THR A 22 -12.24 -42.17 -45.17
CA THR A 22 -11.44 -40.99 -44.81
C THR A 22 -12.07 -40.25 -43.65
N LEU A 23 -11.47 -40.33 -42.46
CA LEU A 23 -11.79 -39.46 -41.32
C LEU A 23 -10.77 -38.31 -41.30
N LEU A 24 -11.23 -37.09 -41.61
CA LEU A 24 -10.49 -35.87 -41.37
C LEU A 24 -10.31 -35.68 -39.85
N THR A 25 -9.09 -35.80 -39.35
CA THR A 25 -8.70 -35.33 -38.01
C THR A 25 -8.46 -33.82 -38.04
N GLY A 26 -9.52 -33.06 -37.77
CA GLY A 26 -9.44 -31.64 -37.44
C GLY A 26 -8.89 -31.44 -36.02
N LEU A 27 -8.00 -30.46 -35.89
CA LEU A 27 -7.32 -29.99 -34.68
C LEU A 27 -8.25 -29.87 -33.46
N VAL A 28 -7.97 -30.64 -32.40
CA VAL A 28 -8.50 -30.39 -31.06
C VAL A 28 -7.57 -29.42 -30.35
N SER A 29 -8.07 -28.20 -30.17
CA SER A 29 -7.52 -27.18 -29.28
C SER A 29 -7.35 -27.77 -27.87
N CYS A 30 -6.18 -27.58 -27.27
CA CYS A 30 -5.97 -27.88 -25.86
C CYS A 30 -6.77 -26.88 -25.01
N ASP A 31 -8.00 -27.24 -24.67
CA ASP A 31 -8.80 -26.56 -23.66
C ASP A 31 -8.29 -27.00 -22.28
N ARG A 32 -7.40 -26.20 -21.67
CA ARG A 32 -7.04 -26.34 -20.25
C ARG A 32 -8.12 -25.65 -19.42
N ASP A 33 -9.23 -26.35 -19.21
CA ASP A 33 -10.22 -25.95 -18.21
C ASP A 33 -9.83 -26.53 -16.83
N ASP A 34 -8.77 -26.00 -16.23
CA ASP A 34 -8.33 -26.33 -14.86
C ASP A 34 -9.03 -25.43 -13.82
N ARG A 35 -10.36 -25.28 -13.92
CA ARG A 35 -11.20 -24.63 -12.89
C ARG A 35 -11.76 -25.61 -11.86
N LYS A 36 -10.95 -26.55 -11.37
CA LYS A 36 -11.35 -27.51 -10.33
C LYS A 36 -10.34 -27.65 -9.18
N ARG A 37 -9.97 -26.53 -8.57
CA ARG A 37 -9.52 -26.51 -7.18
C ARG A 37 -10.29 -25.43 -6.43
N ALA A 38 -11.38 -25.82 -5.80
CA ALA A 38 -12.10 -25.01 -4.84
C ALA A 38 -11.93 -25.70 -3.48
N ASP A 39 -11.19 -25.08 -2.57
CA ASP A 39 -10.91 -25.60 -1.23
C ASP A 39 -12.08 -25.30 -0.26
N GLY A 40 -13.30 -25.71 -0.62
CA GLY A 40 -14.51 -25.53 0.21
C GLY A 40 -15.77 -26.13 -0.43
N PRO A 41 -16.87 -26.32 0.34
CA PRO A 41 -18.13 -26.82 -0.22
C PRO A 41 -18.56 -25.94 -1.38
N GLY A 42 -18.84 -26.56 -2.54
CA GLY A 42 -18.98 -25.87 -3.83
C GLY A 42 -19.98 -24.71 -3.80
N ILE A 43 -19.46 -23.49 -3.62
CA ILE A 43 -20.24 -22.26 -3.74
C ILE A 43 -20.50 -22.04 -5.23
N THR A 44 -21.58 -22.62 -5.75
CA THR A 44 -22.03 -22.46 -7.14
C THR A 44 -22.81 -21.16 -7.37
N LYS A 45 -23.27 -20.53 -6.29
CA LYS A 45 -23.85 -19.18 -6.28
C LYS A 45 -23.17 -18.39 -5.18
N ASN A 46 -22.59 -17.24 -5.52
CA ASN A 46 -22.09 -16.31 -4.52
C ASN A 46 -23.27 -15.95 -3.57
N PRO A 47 -23.21 -16.31 -2.27
CA PRO A 47 -24.27 -16.01 -1.31
C PRO A 47 -24.43 -14.51 -1.07
N PHE A 48 -23.45 -13.71 -1.50
CA PHE A 48 -23.44 -12.26 -1.47
C PHE A 48 -23.33 -11.74 -2.92
N PRO A 49 -24.41 -11.76 -3.72
CA PRO A 49 -24.39 -11.10 -5.02
C PRO A 49 -24.16 -9.60 -4.78
N HIS A 50 -22.92 -9.15 -4.97
CA HIS A 50 -22.63 -7.73 -4.97
C HIS A 50 -23.21 -7.15 -6.26
N GLU A 51 -23.98 -6.07 -6.13
CA GLU A 51 -24.29 -5.25 -7.29
C GLU A 51 -22.96 -4.77 -7.90
N VAL A 52 -22.88 -4.75 -9.23
CA VAL A 52 -21.71 -4.20 -9.91
C VAL A 52 -21.64 -2.72 -9.55
N GLY A 53 -20.63 -2.35 -8.75
CA GLY A 53 -20.44 -0.98 -8.31
C GLY A 53 -20.12 -0.03 -9.46
N ASP A 54 -20.30 1.27 -9.23
CA ASP A 54 -19.90 2.31 -10.17
C ASP A 54 -18.37 2.51 -10.11
N VAL A 55 -17.68 2.32 -11.24
CA VAL A 55 -16.21 2.41 -11.32
C VAL A 55 -15.70 3.81 -10.98
N LYS A 56 -16.44 4.86 -11.33
CA LYS A 56 -16.05 6.23 -11.03
C LYS A 56 -16.17 6.50 -9.52
N ALA A 57 -17.28 6.11 -8.91
CA ALA A 57 -17.49 6.20 -7.47
C ALA A 57 -16.44 5.38 -6.70
N GLY A 58 -16.18 4.14 -7.13
CA GLY A 58 -15.13 3.31 -6.53
C GLY A 58 -13.75 3.94 -6.63
N LYS A 59 -13.44 4.62 -7.75
CA LYS A 59 -12.19 5.36 -7.92
C LYS A 59 -12.11 6.60 -7.03
N GLU A 60 -13.21 7.32 -6.82
CA GLU A 60 -13.28 8.46 -5.90
C GLU A 60 -13.04 7.99 -4.46
N VAL A 61 -13.73 6.92 -4.04
CA VAL A 61 -13.52 6.30 -2.72
C VAL A 61 -12.07 5.88 -2.55
N TYR A 62 -11.52 5.13 -3.50
CA TYR A 62 -10.15 4.64 -3.46
C TYR A 62 -9.11 5.77 -3.31
N ARG A 63 -9.35 6.91 -3.97
CA ARG A 63 -8.40 8.05 -3.99
C ARG A 63 -8.55 9.00 -2.81
N PHE A 64 -9.77 9.22 -2.34
CA PHE A 64 -10.09 10.40 -1.52
C PHE A 64 -10.95 10.11 -0.29
N GLU A 65 -11.47 8.90 -0.13
CA GLU A 65 -12.18 8.56 1.09
C GLU A 65 -11.18 8.29 2.23
N THR A 66 -11.45 8.89 3.39
CA THR A 66 -10.68 8.73 4.63
C THR A 66 -11.46 7.95 5.67
N PHE A 67 -12.76 7.74 5.47
CA PHE A 67 -13.63 6.97 6.36
C PHE A 67 -13.59 7.47 7.83
N GLY A 68 -13.37 8.77 8.03
CA GLY A 68 -13.30 9.37 9.37
C GLY A 68 -11.91 9.34 10.02
N ASN A 69 -10.92 8.68 9.41
CA ASN A 69 -9.58 8.55 10.00
C ASN A 69 -8.83 9.88 10.12
N GLU A 70 -9.36 10.99 9.57
CA GLU A 70 -8.85 12.32 9.84
C GLU A 70 -8.89 12.69 11.34
N GLY A 71 -9.80 12.09 12.12
CA GLY A 71 -9.79 12.19 13.58
C GLY A 71 -8.50 11.62 14.18
N PHE A 72 -8.08 10.44 13.72
CA PHE A 72 -6.81 9.88 14.13
C PHE A 72 -5.61 10.70 13.63
N TRP A 73 -5.50 10.90 12.32
CA TRP A 73 -4.31 11.50 11.72
C TRP A 73 -4.12 12.97 12.13
N THR A 74 -5.21 13.73 12.28
CA THR A 74 -5.13 15.13 12.70
C THR A 74 -5.18 15.29 14.20
N ASP A 75 -6.16 14.70 14.89
CA ASP A 75 -6.36 15.03 16.31
C ASP A 75 -5.49 14.17 17.23
N ALA A 76 -5.39 12.86 16.98
CA ALA A 76 -4.64 11.94 17.83
C ALA A 76 -3.14 11.96 17.51
N ALA A 77 -2.76 11.64 16.29
CA ALA A 77 -1.36 11.61 15.84
C ALA A 77 -0.78 13.01 15.63
N ARG A 78 -1.62 14.02 15.36
CA ARG A 78 -1.18 15.41 15.15
C ARG A 78 -0.17 15.53 14.02
N MET A 79 -0.47 14.89 12.90
CA MET A 79 0.38 14.89 11.70
C MET A 79 0.62 16.30 11.13
N PRO A 80 -0.38 17.18 10.96
CA PRO A 80 -0.14 18.54 10.46
C PRO A 80 0.86 19.33 11.32
N GLU A 81 0.75 19.23 12.64
CA GLU A 81 1.70 19.86 13.57
C GLU A 81 3.08 19.22 13.46
N GLY A 82 3.13 17.89 13.34
CA GLY A 82 4.35 17.13 13.16
C GLY A 82 5.13 17.55 11.91
N VAL A 83 4.45 17.66 10.76
CA VAL A 83 5.01 18.18 9.49
C VAL A 83 5.67 19.55 9.71
N MET A 84 5.01 20.45 10.44
CA MET A 84 5.52 21.78 10.75
C MET A 84 6.72 21.75 11.71
N GLN A 85 6.66 20.93 12.77
CA GLN A 85 7.70 20.81 13.78
C GLN A 85 8.98 20.18 13.23
N ALA A 86 8.82 19.10 12.45
CA ALA A 86 9.91 18.41 11.76
C ALA A 86 10.45 19.20 10.56
N LYS A 87 9.74 20.26 10.14
CA LYS A 87 10.03 21.04 8.92
C LYS A 87 10.10 20.15 7.67
N LEU A 88 9.17 19.20 7.55
CA LEU A 88 9.17 18.24 6.45
C LEU A 88 8.98 18.98 5.11
N THR A 89 10.04 19.08 4.32
CA THR A 89 10.03 19.74 3.01
C THR A 89 9.49 18.82 1.90
N PRO A 90 9.13 19.34 0.71
CA PRO A 90 8.76 18.48 -0.42
C PRO A 90 9.85 17.45 -0.78
N LEU A 91 11.14 17.83 -0.69
CA LEU A 91 12.23 16.89 -0.94
C LEU A 91 12.32 15.80 0.13
N ASP A 92 12.08 16.13 1.40
CA ASP A 92 12.09 15.14 2.47
C ASP A 92 10.90 14.18 2.35
N ALA A 93 9.71 14.70 1.99
CA ALA A 93 8.53 13.89 1.69
C ALA A 93 8.79 12.91 0.52
N LEU A 94 9.37 13.41 -0.58
CA LEU A 94 9.76 12.56 -1.73
C LEU A 94 10.81 11.52 -1.32
N LYS A 95 11.83 11.87 -0.54
CA LYS A 95 12.82 10.89 -0.02
C LYS A 95 12.18 9.85 0.89
N ALA A 96 11.15 10.22 1.65
CA ALA A 96 10.36 9.31 2.47
C ALA A 96 9.36 8.48 1.66
N GLY A 97 9.34 8.59 0.33
CA GLY A 97 8.51 7.75 -0.53
C GLY A 97 7.14 8.33 -0.89
N LEU A 98 6.76 9.49 -0.34
CA LEU A 98 5.52 10.16 -0.75
C LEU A 98 5.61 10.60 -2.20
N SER A 99 4.50 10.51 -2.91
CA SER A 99 4.42 10.89 -4.32
C SER A 99 3.43 12.03 -4.53
N VAL A 100 3.66 12.84 -5.56
CA VAL A 100 2.83 14.01 -5.89
C VAL A 100 2.16 13.81 -7.24
N ASP A 101 0.83 13.91 -7.25
CA ASP A 101 0.02 13.92 -8.47
C ASP A 101 0.13 15.28 -9.16
N VAL A 102 0.82 15.30 -10.29
CA VAL A 102 1.05 16.52 -11.07
C VAL A 102 -0.25 17.13 -11.63
N GLU A 103 -1.31 16.32 -11.76
CA GLU A 103 -2.60 16.77 -12.31
C GLU A 103 -3.42 17.55 -11.27
N ALA A 104 -3.09 17.43 -9.98
CA ALA A 104 -3.71 18.20 -8.90
C ALA A 104 -3.08 19.59 -8.72
N LEU A 105 -1.91 19.85 -9.33
CA LEU A 105 -1.17 21.10 -9.15
C LEU A 105 -1.72 22.22 -10.05
N SER A 106 -1.75 23.44 -9.52
CA SER A 106 -1.96 24.63 -10.36
C SER A 106 -0.84 24.74 -11.42
N PRO A 107 -1.11 25.32 -12.60
CA PRO A 107 -0.10 25.52 -13.63
C PRO A 107 1.14 26.27 -13.11
N GLU A 108 0.93 27.27 -12.24
CA GLU A 108 1.98 28.11 -11.67
C GLU A 108 2.87 27.31 -10.71
N LEU A 109 2.26 26.55 -9.78
CA LEU A 109 3.01 25.73 -8.84
C LEU A 109 3.77 24.63 -9.57
N ARG A 110 3.13 23.97 -10.54
CA ARG A 110 3.75 22.96 -11.39
C ARG A 110 4.98 23.51 -12.12
N ALA A 111 4.86 24.69 -12.74
CA ALA A 111 5.98 25.32 -13.45
C ALA A 111 7.12 25.70 -12.50
N ALA A 112 6.80 26.23 -11.31
CA ALA A 112 7.80 26.59 -10.31
C ALA A 112 8.58 25.36 -9.81
N LEU A 113 7.89 24.29 -9.43
CA LEU A 113 8.54 23.04 -9.00
C LEU A 113 9.36 22.43 -10.14
N ALA A 114 8.82 22.37 -11.36
CA ALA A 114 9.56 21.85 -12.52
C ALA A 114 10.84 22.64 -12.86
N ALA A 115 10.88 23.94 -12.54
CA ALA A 115 12.09 24.75 -12.69
C ALA A 115 13.12 24.42 -11.60
N GLU A 116 12.70 24.33 -10.34
CA GLU A 116 13.59 24.02 -9.21
C GLU A 116 14.16 22.60 -9.28
N LEU A 117 13.37 21.63 -9.76
CA LEU A 117 13.79 20.23 -9.94
C LEU A 117 14.95 20.04 -10.93
N LYS A 118 15.24 21.03 -11.77
CA LYS A 118 16.36 21.04 -12.72
C LYS A 118 17.66 21.63 -12.14
N THR A 119 17.63 22.05 -10.88
CA THR A 119 18.78 22.64 -10.19
C THR A 119 19.54 21.60 -9.38
N ASP A 120 20.50 22.03 -8.57
CA ASP A 120 21.19 21.19 -7.59
C ASP A 120 20.34 20.85 -6.35
N LEU A 121 19.08 21.30 -6.32
CA LEU A 121 18.11 21.09 -5.24
C LEU A 121 18.52 21.71 -3.90
N SER A 122 19.57 22.54 -3.87
CA SER A 122 19.99 23.25 -2.67
C SER A 122 18.93 24.27 -2.24
N PRO A 123 18.81 24.63 -0.95
CA PRO A 123 17.87 25.63 -0.49
C PRO A 123 17.96 26.99 -1.23
N GLY A 124 19.14 27.35 -1.74
CA GLY A 124 19.34 28.59 -2.50
C GLY A 124 18.87 28.53 -3.96
N LYS A 125 18.78 27.34 -4.57
CA LYS A 125 18.36 27.14 -5.97
C LYS A 125 16.98 26.52 -6.11
N ALA A 126 16.53 25.81 -5.08
CA ALA A 126 15.25 25.14 -4.99
C ALA A 126 14.52 25.51 -3.68
N PRO A 127 14.24 26.81 -3.44
CA PRO A 127 13.67 27.26 -2.18
C PRO A 127 12.29 26.67 -1.89
N LYS A 128 11.41 26.47 -2.90
CA LYS A 128 10.08 25.86 -2.66
C LYS A 128 10.21 24.41 -2.27
N LEU A 129 11.07 23.65 -2.94
CA LEU A 129 11.34 22.24 -2.63
C LEU A 129 12.00 22.03 -1.27
N ASN A 130 12.54 23.09 -0.64
CA ASN A 130 13.13 23.09 0.70
C ASN A 130 12.31 23.90 1.72
N ASP A 131 11.04 24.24 1.42
CA ASP A 131 10.16 24.98 2.33
C ASP A 131 8.98 24.10 2.77
N VAL A 132 8.82 23.93 4.08
CA VAL A 132 7.69 23.21 4.69
C VAL A 132 6.32 23.79 4.28
N LYS A 133 6.24 25.10 4.01
CA LYS A 133 5.01 25.71 3.52
C LYS A 133 4.59 25.15 2.17
N THR A 134 5.55 24.79 1.32
CA THR A 134 5.25 24.11 0.04
C THR A 134 4.67 22.72 0.29
N THR A 135 5.15 21.97 1.29
CA THR A 135 4.54 20.69 1.68
C THR A 135 3.08 20.88 2.08
N VAL A 136 2.79 21.88 2.93
CA VAL A 136 1.41 22.21 3.32
C VAL A 136 0.56 22.57 2.11
N MET A 137 1.06 23.42 1.20
CA MET A 137 0.36 23.78 -0.04
C MET A 137 0.07 22.56 -0.92
N LEU A 138 0.98 21.58 -1.00
CA LEU A 138 0.78 20.35 -1.76
C LEU A 138 -0.29 19.45 -1.12
N ILE A 139 -0.34 19.39 0.21
CA ILE A 139 -1.37 18.66 0.94
C ILE A 139 -2.73 19.35 0.76
N GLU A 140 -2.81 20.67 0.95
CA GLU A 140 -4.04 21.44 0.79
C GLU A 140 -4.59 21.39 -0.65
N ALA A 141 -3.71 21.27 -1.65
CA ALA A 141 -4.08 21.02 -3.04
C ALA A 141 -4.51 19.56 -3.32
N ASN A 142 -4.51 18.69 -2.32
CA ASN A 142 -4.75 17.24 -2.42
C ASN A 142 -3.83 16.57 -3.48
N ALA A 143 -2.60 17.08 -3.57
CA ALA A 143 -1.61 16.64 -4.55
C ALA A 143 -0.67 15.59 -4.00
N VAL A 144 -0.46 15.53 -2.67
CA VAL A 144 0.29 14.43 -2.04
C VAL A 144 -0.60 13.19 -2.03
N ILE A 145 -0.22 12.19 -2.83
CA ILE A 145 -1.03 10.99 -3.02
C ILE A 145 -1.23 10.28 -1.69
N GLY A 146 -2.50 10.06 -1.33
CA GLY A 146 -2.88 9.33 -0.13
C GLY A 146 -2.98 10.16 1.15
N ILE A 147 -2.56 11.44 1.16
CA ILE A 147 -2.81 12.37 2.26
C ILE A 147 -3.94 13.30 1.83
N VAL A 148 -5.11 13.12 2.42
CA VAL A 148 -6.34 13.74 1.93
C VAL A 148 -6.80 14.83 2.88
N PRO A 149 -6.80 16.11 2.48
CA PRO A 149 -7.41 17.16 3.27
C PRO A 149 -8.95 17.10 3.19
N LYS A 150 -9.61 17.50 4.26
CA LYS A 150 -11.07 17.60 4.36
C LYS A 150 -11.46 18.99 4.84
N ASP A 151 -12.40 19.62 4.13
CA ASP A 151 -13.09 20.83 4.56
C ASP A 151 -13.95 20.50 5.78
N SER A 152 -13.32 20.57 6.95
CA SER A 152 -13.87 20.12 8.23
C SER A 152 -14.64 21.23 8.93
N ASN A 153 -14.40 22.47 8.53
CA ASN A 153 -15.11 23.65 9.04
C ASN A 153 -16.31 24.07 8.14
N GLY A 154 -16.39 23.53 6.92
CA GLY A 154 -17.50 23.75 5.98
C GLY A 154 -17.47 25.11 5.28
N ASP A 155 -16.32 25.79 5.22
CA ASP A 155 -16.17 27.11 4.62
C ASP A 155 -15.89 27.08 3.11
N GLY A 156 -15.74 25.88 2.52
CA GLY A 156 -15.49 25.66 1.10
C GLY A 156 -14.03 25.87 0.69
N MET A 157 -13.11 26.09 1.63
CA MET A 157 -11.69 26.32 1.38
C MET A 157 -10.82 25.45 2.27
N ILE A 158 -10.06 24.54 1.65
CA ILE A 158 -9.06 23.75 2.37
C ILE A 158 -7.96 24.66 2.95
N SER A 159 -7.84 24.67 4.28
CA SER A 159 -6.75 25.30 5.01
C SER A 159 -6.46 24.62 6.35
N LEU A 160 -5.31 23.95 6.45
CA LEU A 160 -4.89 23.28 7.69
C LEU A 160 -4.67 24.28 8.83
N ALA A 161 -4.25 25.50 8.49
CA ALA A 161 -4.09 26.59 9.44
C ALA A 161 -5.42 27.09 10.03
N LYS A 162 -6.56 26.80 9.40
CA LYS A 162 -7.91 27.19 9.84
C LYS A 162 -8.71 26.04 10.44
N GLY A 163 -8.06 24.92 10.76
CA GLY A 163 -8.70 23.79 11.44
C GLY A 163 -9.27 22.73 10.50
N ASP A 164 -8.95 22.77 9.21
CA ASP A 164 -9.20 21.61 8.35
C ASP A 164 -8.26 20.47 8.68
N LYS A 165 -8.79 19.27 8.52
CA LYS A 165 -8.13 18.03 8.90
C LYS A 165 -7.56 17.33 7.69
N VAL A 166 -6.60 16.45 7.95
CA VAL A 166 -6.08 15.48 7.01
C VAL A 166 -6.33 14.06 7.52
N GLY A 167 -6.74 13.19 6.62
CA GLY A 167 -6.74 11.75 6.80
C GLY A 167 -5.84 11.09 5.76
N VAL A 168 -5.86 9.76 5.74
CA VAL A 168 -5.16 8.97 4.72
C VAL A 168 -6.13 8.08 3.94
N SER A 169 -5.84 7.87 2.66
CA SER A 169 -6.61 6.99 1.78
C SER A 169 -5.80 5.79 1.30
N CYS A 170 -6.48 4.87 0.62
CA CYS A 170 -5.92 3.66 0.01
C CYS A 170 -4.70 3.97 -0.87
N THR A 171 -4.70 5.14 -1.53
CA THR A 171 -3.64 5.53 -2.44
C THR A 171 -2.30 5.80 -1.76
N LEU A 172 -2.24 5.99 -0.44
CA LEU A 172 -0.97 6.17 0.26
C LEU A 172 -0.05 4.96 0.05
N CYS A 173 -0.59 3.76 0.22
CA CYS A 173 0.16 2.51 0.09
C CYS A 173 0.02 1.85 -1.29
N HIS A 174 -1.06 2.14 -2.02
CA HIS A 174 -1.42 1.39 -3.23
C HIS A 174 -1.41 2.22 -4.52
N ALA A 175 -0.82 3.40 -4.54
CA ALA A 175 -0.63 4.15 -5.77
C ALA A 175 0.81 4.64 -5.95
N ILE A 176 1.20 4.83 -7.21
CA ILE A 176 2.49 5.39 -7.61
C ILE A 176 2.24 6.50 -8.65
N THR A 177 3.31 7.04 -9.24
CA THR A 177 3.19 7.90 -10.43
C THR A 177 3.90 7.30 -11.64
N ASP A 178 3.62 7.86 -12.81
CA ASP A 178 4.36 7.61 -14.05
C ASP A 178 5.79 8.20 -14.06
N LYS A 179 6.20 8.89 -12.99
CA LYS A 179 7.52 9.52 -12.81
C LYS A 179 7.86 10.56 -13.89
N SER A 180 6.86 11.08 -14.60
CA SER A 180 7.07 11.93 -15.79
C SER A 180 7.71 13.29 -15.49
N VAL A 181 7.70 13.74 -14.23
CA VAL A 181 8.30 15.02 -13.83
C VAL A 181 9.59 14.82 -13.04
N TYR A 182 9.58 13.93 -12.05
CA TYR A 182 10.73 13.68 -11.20
C TYR A 182 10.64 12.31 -10.53
N ASP A 183 11.78 11.66 -10.37
CA ASP A 183 11.93 10.36 -9.72
C ASP A 183 13.04 10.47 -8.68
N VAL A 184 12.75 10.14 -7.43
CA VAL A 184 13.78 9.96 -6.40
C VAL A 184 14.14 8.48 -6.36
N PRO A 185 15.38 8.08 -6.71
CA PRO A 185 15.80 6.69 -6.60
C PRO A 185 15.61 6.17 -5.17
N GLY A 186 14.83 5.10 -5.02
CA GLY A 186 14.52 4.52 -3.71
C GLY A 186 13.53 5.34 -2.87
N GLY A 187 12.93 6.39 -3.43
CA GLY A 187 11.90 7.22 -2.80
C GLY A 187 10.65 7.33 -3.67
N GLY A 188 9.95 8.45 -3.52
CA GLY A 188 8.72 8.79 -4.22
C GLY A 188 8.99 9.52 -5.54
N SER A 189 7.92 10.05 -6.12
CA SER A 189 7.98 10.63 -7.47
C SER A 189 6.94 11.72 -7.68
N ILE A 190 7.16 12.54 -8.71
CA ILE A 190 6.20 13.51 -9.21
C ILE A 190 5.81 13.08 -10.63
N GLY A 191 4.52 12.94 -10.88
CA GLY A 191 3.99 12.48 -12.16
C GLY A 191 2.49 12.32 -12.14
N ARG A 192 1.92 11.70 -13.18
CA ARG A 192 0.51 11.32 -13.19
C ARG A 192 0.30 10.10 -12.31
N ARG A 193 -0.72 10.14 -11.47
CA ARG A 193 -1.07 9.03 -10.57
C ARG A 193 -1.48 7.77 -11.33
N ILE A 194 -0.95 6.63 -10.87
CA ILE A 194 -1.29 5.28 -11.32
C ILE A 194 -1.84 4.52 -10.09
N ASP A 195 -3.10 4.12 -10.18
CA ASP A 195 -3.82 3.44 -9.09
C ASP A 195 -3.56 1.92 -9.11
N GLY A 196 -3.32 1.30 -7.95
CA GLY A 196 -3.22 -0.15 -7.77
C GLY A 196 -1.83 -0.69 -7.38
N PRO A 197 -0.72 -0.26 -8.01
CA PRO A 197 0.62 -0.75 -7.66
C PRO A 197 1.03 -0.40 -6.22
N ALA A 198 1.75 -1.31 -5.57
CA ALA A 198 2.30 -1.05 -4.24
C ALA A 198 3.36 0.07 -4.24
N ALA A 199 3.25 0.98 -3.27
CA ALA A 199 4.26 1.98 -2.98
C ALA A 199 5.42 1.36 -2.18
N LEU A 200 6.23 0.53 -2.85
CA LEU A 200 7.32 -0.23 -2.23
C LEU A 200 8.49 0.63 -1.73
N THR A 201 8.53 1.90 -2.10
CA THR A 201 9.52 2.88 -1.62
C THR A 201 8.97 3.77 -0.51
N LEU A 202 7.70 3.60 -0.09
CA LEU A 202 7.11 4.35 0.99
C LEU A 202 7.79 4.01 2.33
N ASN A 203 8.41 4.99 2.95
CA ASN A 203 8.97 4.85 4.29
C ASN A 203 7.93 5.24 5.33
N MET A 204 6.99 4.33 5.58
CA MET A 204 5.86 4.58 6.47
C MET A 204 6.32 4.83 7.92
N GLY A 205 7.31 4.09 8.41
CA GLY A 205 7.89 4.32 9.74
C GLY A 205 8.43 5.74 9.90
N LYS A 206 9.17 6.25 8.90
CA LYS A 206 9.67 7.64 8.94
C LYS A 206 8.54 8.68 8.91
N LEU A 207 7.46 8.42 8.18
CA LEU A 207 6.29 9.30 8.15
C LEU A 207 5.55 9.30 9.49
N LEU A 208 5.36 8.14 10.10
CA LEU A 208 4.80 8.02 11.45
C LEU A 208 5.65 8.76 12.50
N ALA A 209 6.96 8.63 12.44
CA ALA A 209 7.91 9.35 13.31
C ALA A 209 7.95 10.87 13.04
N THR A 210 7.24 11.36 12.04
CA THR A 210 7.09 12.81 11.78
C THR A 210 5.89 13.40 12.53
N ALA A 211 4.96 12.56 12.99
CA ALA A 211 3.78 12.99 13.73
C ALA A 211 4.19 13.65 15.07
N ALA A 212 3.44 14.66 15.53
CA ALA A 212 3.74 15.31 16.81
C ALA A 212 3.34 14.47 18.05
N ASN A 213 2.64 13.36 17.83
CA ASN A 213 2.33 12.33 18.81
C ASN A 213 2.47 10.95 18.14
N SER A 214 3.70 10.54 17.85
CA SER A 214 3.98 9.24 17.21
C SER A 214 3.63 8.06 18.12
N ARG A 215 3.53 8.25 19.44
CA ARG A 215 2.95 7.25 20.35
C ARG A 215 1.48 6.97 20.07
N ALA A 216 0.77 7.74 19.24
CA ALA A 216 -0.59 7.43 18.85
C ALA A 216 -0.72 6.07 18.12
N VAL A 217 0.34 5.58 17.47
CA VAL A 217 0.36 4.24 16.84
C VAL A 217 0.86 3.13 17.77
N TYR A 218 0.99 3.38 19.07
CA TYR A 218 1.55 2.43 20.05
C TYR A 218 1.00 0.99 19.97
N PRO A 219 -0.31 0.75 19.70
CA PRO A 219 -0.83 -0.61 19.53
C PRO A 219 -0.20 -1.42 18.39
N ASN A 220 0.31 -0.76 17.34
CA ASN A 220 0.95 -1.37 16.18
C ASN A 220 2.47 -1.55 16.34
N LEU A 221 3.05 -1.13 17.48
CA LEU A 221 4.49 -1.16 17.67
C LEU A 221 4.94 -2.44 18.38
N GLN A 222 6.21 -2.79 18.24
CA GLN A 222 6.79 -3.87 19.01
C GLN A 222 6.87 -3.51 20.50
N LEU A 223 6.08 -4.16 21.34
CA LEU A 223 5.97 -3.91 22.77
C LEU A 223 6.80 -4.90 23.58
N GLU A 224 7.15 -4.50 24.80
CA GLU A 224 7.70 -5.38 25.82
C GLU A 224 6.60 -5.88 26.76
N LEU A 225 6.60 -7.19 27.01
CA LEU A 225 5.74 -7.83 28.01
C LEU A 225 6.58 -8.72 28.93
N GLY A 226 6.75 -8.28 30.17
CA GLY A 226 7.49 -9.03 31.19
C GLY A 226 8.97 -9.26 30.86
N GLY A 227 9.65 -8.23 30.31
CA GLY A 227 11.05 -8.31 29.90
C GLY A 227 11.30 -9.11 28.61
N LYS A 228 10.23 -9.47 27.89
CA LYS A 228 10.28 -10.18 26.61
C LYS A 228 9.63 -9.35 25.52
N THR A 229 10.06 -9.57 24.30
CA THR A 229 9.47 -8.95 23.10
C THR A 229 9.56 -9.92 21.94
N ILE A 230 8.69 -9.77 20.95
CA ILE A 230 8.67 -10.52 19.71
C ILE A 230 8.73 -9.47 18.61
N GLY A 231 9.59 -9.66 17.60
CA GLY A 231 9.73 -8.72 16.49
C GLY A 231 11.18 -8.53 16.07
N ARG A 232 11.43 -7.46 15.31
CA ARG A 232 12.74 -7.17 14.70
C ARG A 232 13.69 -6.45 15.66
N SER A 233 13.17 -5.66 16.60
CA SER A 233 13.96 -4.92 17.57
C SER A 233 14.46 -5.86 18.68
N PRO A 234 15.69 -5.67 19.19
CA PRO A 234 16.18 -6.42 20.35
C PRO A 234 15.44 -6.08 21.65
N LYS A 235 14.71 -4.96 21.70
CA LYS A 235 13.90 -4.52 22.84
C LYS A 235 12.55 -4.00 22.38
N GLY A 236 11.50 -4.31 23.15
CA GLY A 236 10.18 -3.75 22.92
C GLY A 236 10.04 -2.36 23.56
N LEU A 237 9.10 -1.58 23.06
CA LEU A 237 8.64 -0.34 23.68
C LEU A 237 7.77 -0.64 24.90
N THR A 238 7.70 0.31 25.82
CA THR A 238 6.89 0.20 27.04
C THR A 238 5.91 1.36 27.14
N GLU A 239 4.94 1.23 28.04
CA GLU A 239 3.98 2.31 28.33
C GLU A 239 4.69 3.62 28.73
N ASN A 240 5.91 3.52 29.27
CA ASN A 240 6.75 4.63 29.69
C ASN A 240 7.74 5.12 28.62
N SER A 241 7.78 4.49 27.45
CA SER A 241 8.66 4.94 26.36
C SER A 241 8.33 6.38 25.96
N THR A 242 9.35 7.17 25.68
CA THR A 242 9.19 8.55 25.21
C THR A 242 8.82 8.60 23.73
N GLU A 243 8.30 9.74 23.26
CA GLU A 243 8.13 10.01 21.81
C GLU A 243 9.43 9.77 21.05
N ALA A 244 10.57 10.26 21.56
CA ALA A 244 11.87 10.10 20.91
C ALA A 244 12.30 8.63 20.77
N GLU A 245 11.95 7.76 21.73
CA GLU A 245 12.21 6.32 21.64
C GLU A 245 11.31 5.65 20.60
N VAL A 246 10.04 6.08 20.51
CA VAL A 246 9.10 5.62 19.46
C VAL A 246 9.56 6.08 18.08
N ASP A 247 9.95 7.35 17.92
CA ASP A 247 10.48 7.90 16.67
C ASP A 247 11.75 7.17 16.23
N ALA A 248 12.63 6.83 17.18
CA ALA A 248 13.84 6.08 16.90
C ALA A 248 13.55 4.64 16.46
N TYR A 249 12.55 3.98 17.07
CA TYR A 249 12.08 2.67 16.61
C TYR A 249 11.52 2.75 15.19
N LEU A 250 10.56 3.65 14.97
CA LEU A 250 9.88 3.86 13.68
C LEU A 250 10.82 4.29 12.56
N SER A 251 11.84 5.09 12.86
CA SER A 251 12.82 5.56 11.88
C SER A 251 13.92 4.54 11.57
N ASN A 252 14.01 3.43 12.30
CA ASN A 252 15.05 2.42 12.06
C ASN A 252 14.58 1.40 11.01
N PRO A 253 15.17 1.36 9.80
CA PRO A 253 14.76 0.44 8.74
C PRO A 253 15.00 -1.04 9.04
N GLU A 254 15.83 -1.37 10.05
CA GLU A 254 15.96 -2.75 10.53
C GLU A 254 14.73 -3.19 11.33
N PHE A 255 14.08 -2.25 12.03
CA PHE A 255 12.92 -2.51 12.87
C PHE A 255 11.60 -2.27 12.13
N TYR A 256 11.55 -1.21 11.31
CA TYR A 256 10.42 -0.83 10.48
C TYR A 256 10.88 -0.59 9.03
N PRO A 257 10.94 -1.65 8.19
CA PRO A 257 11.50 -1.55 6.85
C PRO A 257 10.73 -0.65 5.88
N VAL A 258 11.42 -0.11 4.89
CA VAL A 258 10.80 0.65 3.79
C VAL A 258 9.89 -0.24 2.95
N GLY A 259 8.76 0.30 2.51
CA GLY A 259 7.76 -0.41 1.70
C GLY A 259 6.91 -1.36 2.52
N THR A 260 6.90 -1.20 3.85
CA THR A 260 6.13 -2.04 4.76
C THR A 260 5.17 -1.21 5.63
N PHE A 261 4.15 -1.88 6.15
CA PHE A 261 3.22 -1.35 7.13
C PHE A 261 2.83 -2.44 8.12
N ASP A 262 2.66 -2.07 9.39
CA ASP A 262 2.14 -2.99 10.39
C ASP A 262 0.61 -2.99 10.38
N GLU A 263 0.07 -4.13 9.97
CA GLU A 263 -1.37 -4.32 9.79
C GLU A 263 -2.06 -4.93 11.02
N THR A 264 -1.33 -5.14 12.12
CA THR A 264 -1.88 -5.75 13.34
C THR A 264 -1.60 -4.92 14.58
N GLN A 265 -2.61 -4.75 15.44
CA GLN A 265 -2.50 -4.08 16.73
C GLN A 265 -2.20 -5.09 17.85
N ASP A 266 -1.24 -5.97 17.62
CA ASP A 266 -0.93 -7.12 18.47
C ASP A 266 0.29 -6.90 19.38
N GLY A 267 0.96 -5.75 19.23
CA GLY A 267 2.16 -5.41 19.97
C GLY A 267 3.43 -6.15 19.52
N ASN A 268 3.44 -6.80 18.36
CA ASN A 268 4.61 -7.53 17.84
C ASN A 268 5.52 -6.66 16.95
N GLY A 269 5.00 -5.60 16.31
CA GLY A 269 5.80 -4.77 15.41
C GLY A 269 6.37 -5.60 14.25
N ASN A 270 5.47 -6.24 13.52
CA ASN A 270 5.69 -7.16 12.42
C ASN A 270 5.23 -6.56 11.08
N PRO A 271 5.78 -5.42 10.65
CA PRO A 271 5.34 -4.78 9.43
C PRO A 271 5.59 -5.68 8.22
N VAL A 272 4.56 -5.78 7.36
CA VAL A 272 4.54 -6.59 6.15
C VAL A 272 4.67 -5.72 4.92
N ALA A 273 5.14 -6.28 3.82
CA ALA A 273 5.31 -5.53 2.58
C ALA A 273 3.97 -5.03 2.03
N ASN A 274 3.95 -3.78 1.54
CA ASN A 274 2.83 -3.24 0.79
C ASN A 274 2.60 -4.11 -0.46
N VAL A 275 1.35 -4.53 -0.68
CA VAL A 275 0.98 -5.38 -1.82
C VAL A 275 0.14 -4.64 -2.86
N PRO A 276 0.10 -5.09 -4.12
CA PRO A 276 -0.80 -4.51 -5.11
C PRO A 276 -2.26 -4.77 -4.74
N LEU A 277 -3.08 -3.71 -4.65
CA LEU A 277 -4.45 -3.86 -4.16
C LEU A 277 -5.36 -4.65 -5.12
N PHE A 278 -5.26 -4.39 -6.42
CA PHE A 278 -6.14 -5.02 -7.44
C PHE A 278 -5.63 -6.37 -7.96
N ARG A 279 -4.47 -6.83 -7.48
CA ARG A 279 -3.82 -8.07 -7.92
C ARG A 279 -3.27 -8.87 -6.74
N GLN A 280 -4.12 -9.15 -5.76
CA GLN A 280 -3.77 -9.99 -4.61
C GLN A 280 -3.38 -11.42 -5.00
N ASP A 281 -3.81 -11.88 -6.18
CA ASP A 281 -3.33 -13.14 -6.77
C ASP A 281 -1.81 -13.14 -7.03
N LEU A 282 -1.19 -11.96 -7.19
CA LEU A 282 0.26 -11.78 -7.26
C LEU A 282 0.94 -11.70 -5.90
N ALA A 283 0.17 -11.64 -4.82
CA ALA A 283 0.68 -11.49 -3.46
C ALA A 283 1.03 -12.85 -2.80
N ALA A 284 0.90 -13.96 -3.53
CA ALA A 284 1.19 -15.29 -3.01
C ALA A 284 2.68 -15.52 -2.62
N PRO A 285 2.97 -16.36 -1.61
CA PRO A 285 2.08 -16.92 -0.60
C PRO A 285 2.00 -16.08 0.71
N TYR A 286 2.36 -14.80 0.68
CA TYR A 286 2.57 -13.96 1.88
C TYR A 286 1.93 -12.55 1.78
N GLY A 287 0.85 -12.42 1.03
CA GLY A 287 0.34 -11.13 0.53
C GLY A 287 -0.39 -10.23 1.53
N SER A 288 -0.64 -10.80 2.67
CA SER A 288 -1.24 -10.25 3.87
C SER A 288 -0.84 -11.26 4.96
N ALA A 289 -0.92 -10.94 6.24
CA ALA A 289 -0.41 -11.75 7.37
C ALA A 289 -0.98 -13.19 7.47
N GLY A 290 -1.67 -13.71 6.45
CA GLY A 290 -2.34 -15.01 6.42
C GLY A 290 -3.71 -14.96 7.10
N GLU A 291 -4.06 -13.80 7.63
CA GLU A 291 -5.23 -13.56 8.47
C GLU A 291 -6.50 -13.37 7.65
N PHE A 292 -6.36 -12.82 6.44
CA PHE A 292 -7.49 -12.49 5.56
C PHE A 292 -7.56 -13.46 4.38
N HIS A 293 -8.70 -14.15 4.27
CA HIS A 293 -8.98 -15.06 3.16
C HIS A 293 -9.49 -14.31 1.90
N ARG A 294 -9.98 -13.07 2.04
CA ARG A 294 -10.54 -12.27 0.94
C ARG A 294 -9.99 -10.83 0.93
N LEU A 295 -9.94 -10.23 -0.26
CA LEU A 295 -9.49 -8.85 -0.45
C LEU A 295 -10.40 -7.84 0.27
N GLU A 296 -11.71 -8.13 0.33
CA GLU A 296 -12.66 -7.25 1.03
C GLU A 296 -12.39 -7.24 2.54
N ASP A 297 -11.98 -8.38 3.12
CA ASP A 297 -11.72 -8.52 4.55
C ASP A 297 -10.48 -7.72 4.98
N ILE A 298 -9.37 -7.82 4.23
CA ILE A 298 -8.18 -7.00 4.48
C ILE A 298 -8.45 -5.52 4.26
N GLY A 299 -9.20 -5.17 3.20
CA GLY A 299 -9.58 -3.78 2.96
C GLY A 299 -10.34 -3.23 4.16
N ASN A 300 -11.36 -3.95 4.63
CA ASN A 300 -12.16 -3.53 5.77
C ASN A 300 -11.32 -3.42 7.06
N ALA A 301 -10.48 -4.39 7.37
CA ALA A 301 -9.59 -4.34 8.54
C ALA A 301 -8.60 -3.17 8.46
N SER A 302 -8.01 -2.94 7.28
CA SER A 302 -7.09 -1.84 7.04
C SER A 302 -7.73 -0.48 7.36
N TYR A 303 -8.98 -0.25 6.95
CA TYR A 303 -9.67 1.03 7.25
C TYR A 303 -10.19 1.11 8.68
N THR A 304 -10.76 0.02 9.20
CA THR A 304 -11.46 0.06 10.49
C THR A 304 -10.53 0.01 11.67
N MET A 305 -9.34 -0.58 11.53
CA MET A 305 -8.42 -0.77 12.64
C MET A 305 -7.03 -0.18 12.33
N ASN A 306 -6.50 -0.40 11.12
CA ASN A 306 -5.06 -0.20 10.93
C ASN A 306 -4.71 1.26 10.61
N LEU A 307 -5.51 1.91 9.77
CA LEU A 307 -5.35 3.33 9.46
C LEU A 307 -5.94 4.25 10.53
N ASP A 308 -6.72 3.70 11.47
CA ASP A 308 -7.25 4.37 12.64
C ASP A 308 -7.27 3.39 13.85
N PRO A 309 -6.18 3.30 14.62
CA PRO A 309 -6.12 2.43 15.80
C PRO A 309 -7.00 2.95 16.95
N THR A 310 -7.62 4.13 16.83
CA THR A 310 -8.48 4.66 17.90
C THR A 310 -9.85 4.01 17.95
N SER A 311 -10.28 3.36 16.86
CA SER A 311 -11.50 2.55 16.83
C SER A 311 -11.49 1.40 17.86
N LEU A 312 -10.30 0.93 18.25
CA LEU A 312 -10.13 -0.11 19.26
C LEU A 312 -10.28 0.39 20.70
N VAL A 313 -10.27 1.71 20.91
CA VAL A 313 -10.34 2.33 22.25
C VAL A 313 -11.60 3.16 22.47
N THR A 314 -12.47 3.30 21.48
CA THR A 314 -13.79 3.92 21.65
C THR A 314 -14.68 3.01 22.52
N PRO A 315 -15.13 3.48 23.70
CA PRO A 315 -16.15 2.77 24.47
C PRO A 315 -17.45 2.70 23.66
N GLU A 316 -18.11 1.54 23.66
CA GLU A 316 -19.46 1.35 23.11
C GLU A 316 -20.49 2.33 23.69
#